data_AF-A0AA88HKX2-F1
#
_entry.id   AF-A0AA88HKX2-F1
#
_cell.length_a   1.000
_cell.length_b   1.000
_cell.length_c   1.000
_cell.angle_alpha   90.00
_cell.angle_beta   90.00
_cell.angle_gamma   90.00
#
_symmetry.space_group_name_H-M   'P 1'
#
loop_
_entity.id
_entity.type
_entity.pdbx_description
1 polymer ?
#
loop_
_entity_poly.entity_id
_entity_poly.type
_entity_poly.pdbx_seq_one_letter_code
_entity_poly.pdbx_strand_id
1 'polypeptide(L)'
;MTSENTEYSLKPIVIIAADEKLSSNDLTLYQNKVQTCVKLVQAVISELLEVQGFPGRVLSLENKDEIDVFTSVYTVSQLHDMDRNFIWESLAREIFSLLGKYTHSKVIGFLTCAKYVKVDNDVVPKTYIDVLRRTRGYAMCAVGGFALIGMATFYAWPSAIEDIPKYLTDKTIVDRTKYQDGSCMRGTWGSCYSSTMGAILHEILHLFDVVHYKEGIMGQGFMDMDKFLLQHFLKGTAQLQRSKIELFPDKTSQVVFDETKMEDFGGFYLDRASLVTLALSKYLNKFEDINVNIKRLGSSLSSPAGLRFISVRNEDMTVRHWEFLGETPPKVFTIPTLISTSELVVFAIDSFGNNAKFNWS
;
A
#
# COMPACT_ATOMS: atom_id res chain seq x y z
N MET A 1 18.90 2.86 10.16
CA MET A 1 18.23 1.65 10.68
C MET A 1 18.67 0.48 9.81
N THR A 2 19.39 -0.48 10.36
CA THR A 2 19.74 -1.73 9.66
C THR A 2 18.51 -2.63 9.67
N SER A 3 17.91 -2.88 8.51
CA SER A 3 16.83 -3.88 8.39
C SER A 3 17.44 -5.26 8.69
N GLU A 4 17.08 -5.86 9.81
CA GLU A 4 17.24 -7.31 9.95
C GLU A 4 16.35 -7.93 8.88
N ASN A 5 16.97 -8.66 7.93
CA ASN A 5 16.27 -9.21 6.77
C ASN A 5 15.18 -10.17 7.25
N THR A 6 13.92 -9.76 7.07
CA THR A 6 12.83 -10.72 6.91
C THR A 6 13.11 -11.53 5.64
N GLU A 7 12.78 -12.83 5.63
CA GLU A 7 12.85 -13.64 4.41
C GLU A 7 11.93 -13.09 3.31
N TYR A 8 10.94 -12.30 3.73
CA TYR A 8 9.94 -11.65 2.89
C TYR A 8 10.32 -10.24 2.52
N SER A 9 10.10 -9.86 1.26
CA SER A 9 10.47 -8.54 0.73
C SER A 9 9.44 -7.96 -0.22
N LEU A 10 9.61 -6.68 -0.52
CA LEU A 10 8.92 -5.98 -1.58
C LEU A 10 9.91 -5.73 -2.72
N LYS A 11 9.55 -6.15 -3.92
CA LYS A 11 10.38 -6.04 -5.13
C LYS A 11 9.80 -4.94 -6.04
N PRO A 12 10.37 -3.73 -6.02
CA PRO A 12 10.04 -2.70 -6.99
C PRO A 12 10.67 -3.01 -8.35
N ILE A 13 9.90 -2.85 -9.43
CA ILE A 13 10.38 -3.02 -10.80
C ILE A 13 9.86 -1.91 -11.71
N VAL A 14 10.66 -1.50 -12.69
CA VAL A 14 10.22 -0.67 -13.82
C VAL A 14 9.76 -1.61 -14.94
N ILE A 15 8.54 -1.42 -15.45
CA ILE A 15 7.95 -2.22 -16.52
C ILE A 15 7.96 -1.43 -17.81
N ILE A 16 8.63 -1.97 -18.83
CA ILE A 16 8.76 -1.39 -20.18
C ILE A 16 8.01 -2.27 -21.18
N ALA A 17 7.27 -1.66 -22.10
CA ALA A 17 6.60 -2.39 -23.18
C ALA A 17 7.61 -2.90 -24.24
N ALA A 18 7.26 -3.95 -24.98
CA ALA A 18 8.15 -4.64 -25.93
C ALA A 18 8.81 -3.72 -26.98
N ASP A 19 8.06 -2.72 -27.45
CA ASP A 19 8.47 -1.77 -28.49
C ASP A 19 8.82 -0.38 -27.94
N GLU A 20 8.80 -0.20 -26.63
CA GLU A 20 9.14 1.07 -25.99
C GLU A 20 10.66 1.26 -25.94
N LYS A 21 11.13 2.35 -26.56
CA LYS A 21 12.54 2.73 -26.60
C LYS A 21 12.78 3.88 -25.64
N LEU A 22 13.35 3.56 -24.47
CA LEU A 22 13.82 4.56 -23.52
C LEU A 22 15.31 4.81 -23.74
N SER A 23 15.74 6.08 -23.65
CA SER A 23 17.17 6.38 -23.56
C SER A 23 17.71 5.88 -22.21
N SER A 24 19.03 5.65 -22.12
CA SER A 24 19.66 5.27 -20.84
C SER A 24 19.39 6.33 -19.75
N ASN A 25 19.36 7.60 -20.12
CA ASN A 25 19.08 8.69 -19.18
C ASN A 25 17.64 8.65 -18.65
N ASP A 26 16.66 8.36 -19.52
CA ASP A 26 15.25 8.25 -19.10
C ASP A 26 15.06 7.08 -18.16
N LEU A 27 15.68 5.93 -18.48
CA LEU A 27 15.59 4.74 -17.65
C LEU A 27 16.19 4.98 -16.25
N THR A 28 17.39 5.56 -16.18
CA THR A 28 18.02 5.91 -14.90
C THR A 28 17.16 6.90 -14.11
N LEU A 29 16.56 7.90 -14.78
CA LEU A 29 15.65 8.84 -14.13
C LEU A 29 14.43 8.13 -13.52
N TYR A 30 13.84 7.19 -14.26
CA TYR A 30 12.70 6.41 -13.81
C TYR A 30 13.04 5.49 -12.64
N GLN A 31 14.14 4.77 -12.71
CA GLN A 31 14.64 3.94 -11.61
C GLN A 31 14.88 4.79 -10.34
N ASN A 32 15.50 5.96 -10.46
CA ASN A 32 15.75 6.86 -9.33
C ASN A 32 14.45 7.39 -8.69
N LYS A 33 13.44 7.75 -9.50
CA LYS A 33 12.11 8.16 -9.01
C LYS A 33 11.40 7.01 -8.29
N VAL A 34 11.42 5.81 -8.86
CA VAL A 34 10.85 4.61 -8.24
C VAL A 34 11.55 4.30 -6.92
N GLN A 35 12.89 4.34 -6.89
CA GLN A 35 13.67 4.09 -5.69
C GLN A 35 13.34 5.11 -4.58
N THR A 36 13.25 6.39 -4.92
CA THR A 36 12.86 7.46 -3.99
C THR A 36 11.45 7.22 -3.44
N CYS A 37 10.50 6.86 -4.32
CA CYS A 37 9.13 6.52 -3.96
C CYS A 37 9.06 5.38 -2.93
N VAL A 38 9.68 4.24 -3.21
CA VAL A 38 9.55 3.06 -2.34
C VAL A 38 10.29 3.22 -1.01
N LYS A 39 11.41 3.96 -0.99
CA LYS A 39 12.10 4.34 0.26
C LYS A 39 11.24 5.25 1.12
N LEU A 40 10.52 6.20 0.52
CA LEU A 40 9.59 7.07 1.24
C LEU A 40 8.41 6.26 1.81
N VAL A 41 7.79 5.38 1.02
CA VAL A 41 6.72 4.50 1.48
C VAL A 41 7.18 3.61 2.64
N GLN A 42 8.36 3.00 2.53
CA GLN A 42 8.96 2.20 3.59
C GLN A 42 9.09 2.99 4.89
N ALA A 43 9.61 4.23 4.82
CA ALA A 43 9.76 5.11 5.97
C ALA A 43 8.40 5.48 6.59
N VAL A 44 7.41 5.82 5.75
CA VAL A 44 6.06 6.18 6.20
C VAL A 44 5.36 5.02 6.88
N ILE A 45 5.43 3.81 6.33
CA ILE A 45 4.88 2.61 6.98
C ILE A 45 5.53 2.38 8.35
N SER A 46 6.86 2.52 8.42
CA SER A 46 7.59 2.33 9.68
C SER A 46 7.14 3.33 10.74
N GLU A 47 7.02 4.60 10.36
CA GLU A 47 6.58 5.66 11.27
C GLU A 47 5.12 5.46 11.71
N LEU A 48 4.21 5.11 10.79
CA LEU A 48 2.81 4.81 11.12
C LEU A 48 2.68 3.65 12.13
N LEU A 49 3.55 2.65 12.04
CA LEU A 49 3.60 1.55 13.00
C LEU A 49 4.20 1.99 14.35
N GLU A 50 5.29 2.75 14.33
CA GLU A 50 5.97 3.27 15.51
C GLU A 50 5.02 4.12 16.37
N VAL A 51 4.36 5.13 15.77
CA VAL A 51 3.44 6.04 16.49
C VAL A 51 2.21 5.32 17.06
N GLN A 52 1.90 4.12 16.55
CA GLN A 52 0.76 3.30 16.98
C GLN A 52 1.15 2.09 17.85
N GLY A 53 2.39 2.07 18.35
CA GLY A 53 2.84 1.10 19.35
C GLY A 53 3.38 -0.21 18.78
N PHE A 54 3.75 -0.25 17.51
CA PHE A 54 4.46 -1.37 16.86
C PHE A 54 5.88 -0.96 16.43
N PRO A 55 6.77 -0.66 17.39
CA PRO A 55 8.05 -0.06 17.08
C PRO A 55 9.00 -1.01 16.34
N GLY A 56 9.92 -0.43 15.56
CA GLY A 56 11.01 -1.17 14.91
C GLY A 56 10.58 -2.13 13.78
N ARG A 57 9.42 -1.87 13.16
CA ARG A 57 8.90 -2.61 12.00
C ARG A 57 9.28 -1.85 10.72
N VAL A 58 10.04 -2.49 9.83
CA VAL A 58 10.48 -1.91 8.56
C VAL A 58 10.31 -2.94 7.47
N LEU A 59 9.65 -2.56 6.37
CA LEU A 59 9.44 -3.45 5.24
C LEU A 59 10.76 -3.71 4.51
N SER A 60 11.15 -4.97 4.28
CA SER A 60 12.37 -5.26 3.51
C SER A 60 12.14 -4.97 2.03
N LEU A 61 13.07 -4.24 1.40
CA LEU A 61 13.08 -4.00 -0.04
C LEU A 61 14.14 -4.88 -0.70
N GLU A 62 13.77 -5.57 -1.77
CA GLU A 62 14.71 -6.27 -2.65
C GLU A 62 15.47 -5.24 -3.51
N ASN A 63 16.75 -5.50 -3.79
CA ASN A 63 17.63 -4.64 -4.62
C ASN A 63 17.56 -3.15 -4.24
N LYS A 64 17.92 -2.82 -2.99
CA LYS A 64 17.81 -1.47 -2.40
C LYS A 64 18.52 -0.37 -3.18
N ASP A 65 19.54 -0.73 -3.95
CA ASP A 65 20.45 0.19 -4.63
C ASP A 65 20.14 0.34 -6.12
N GLU A 66 19.47 -0.63 -6.75
CA GLU A 66 19.16 -0.64 -8.18
C GLU A 66 17.79 -1.25 -8.45
N ILE A 67 16.92 -0.51 -9.14
CA ILE A 67 15.57 -0.98 -9.46
C ILE A 67 15.60 -1.87 -10.70
N ASP A 68 15.12 -3.10 -10.59
CA ASP A 68 15.07 -4.04 -11.71
C ASP A 68 14.18 -3.53 -12.85
N VAL A 69 14.55 -3.90 -14.07
CA VAL A 69 13.79 -3.58 -15.28
C VAL A 69 13.16 -4.86 -15.83
N PHE A 70 11.87 -4.80 -16.09
CA PHE A 70 11.08 -5.87 -16.66
C PHE A 70 10.56 -5.44 -18.03
N THR A 71 10.98 -6.12 -19.09
CA THR A 71 10.45 -5.87 -20.44
C THR A 71 9.32 -6.86 -20.72
N SER A 72 8.12 -6.33 -20.90
CA SER A 72 6.93 -7.11 -21.24
C SER A 72 6.93 -7.52 -22.72
N VAL A 73 6.26 -8.62 -23.04
CA VAL A 73 5.94 -9.03 -24.42
C VAL A 73 4.88 -8.15 -25.10
N TYR A 74 4.12 -7.37 -24.33
CA TYR A 74 3.08 -6.50 -24.87
C TYR A 74 3.66 -5.19 -25.41
N THR A 75 3.15 -4.74 -26.55
CA THR A 75 3.51 -3.43 -27.12
C THR A 75 2.79 -2.29 -26.39
N VAL A 76 3.30 -1.06 -26.56
CA VAL A 76 2.67 0.16 -26.04
C VAL A 76 1.22 0.26 -26.50
N SER A 77 0.95 -0.01 -27.80
CA SER A 77 -0.41 0.05 -28.34
C SER A 77 -1.32 -0.97 -27.67
N GLN A 78 -0.86 -2.21 -27.50
CA GLN A 78 -1.66 -3.25 -26.85
C GLN A 78 -2.02 -2.87 -25.41
N LEU A 79 -1.05 -2.38 -24.63
CA LEU A 79 -1.29 -1.93 -23.26
C LEU A 79 -2.17 -0.68 -23.19
N HIS A 80 -2.16 0.17 -24.21
CA HIS A 80 -3.03 1.36 -24.28
C HIS A 80 -4.48 1.04 -24.64
N ASP A 81 -4.71 -0.06 -25.36
CA ASP A 81 -6.04 -0.50 -25.80
C ASP A 81 -6.75 -1.38 -24.75
N MET A 82 -6.01 -1.91 -23.78
CA MET A 82 -6.56 -2.68 -22.65
C MET A 82 -7.15 -1.77 -21.58
N ASP A 83 -8.19 -2.25 -20.90
CA ASP A 83 -8.61 -1.64 -19.65
C ASP A 83 -7.64 -1.96 -18.50
N ARG A 84 -7.75 -1.20 -17.41
CA ARG A 84 -6.89 -1.30 -16.23
C ARG A 84 -6.77 -2.75 -15.70
N ASN A 85 -7.88 -3.48 -15.63
CA ASN A 85 -7.88 -4.80 -15.02
C ASN A 85 -7.18 -5.81 -15.94
N PHE A 86 -7.43 -5.74 -17.25
CA PHE A 86 -6.71 -6.57 -18.21
C PHE A 86 -5.21 -6.28 -18.24
N ILE A 87 -4.78 -5.01 -18.17
CA ILE A 87 -3.35 -4.67 -18.06
C ILE A 87 -2.74 -5.37 -16.84
N TRP A 88 -3.39 -5.23 -15.67
CA TRP A 88 -2.91 -5.85 -14.44
C TRP A 88 -2.83 -7.36 -14.55
N GLU A 89 -3.88 -8.03 -15.02
CA GLU A 89 -3.92 -9.50 -15.14
C GLU A 89 -2.86 -10.03 -16.11
N SER A 90 -2.69 -9.36 -17.25
CA SER A 90 -1.69 -9.69 -18.26
C SER A 90 -0.27 -9.60 -17.71
N LEU A 91 0.08 -8.47 -17.07
CA LEU A 91 1.42 -8.27 -16.52
C LEU A 91 1.67 -9.13 -15.28
N ALA A 92 0.67 -9.32 -14.41
CA ALA A 92 0.78 -10.22 -13.27
C ALA A 92 1.12 -11.65 -13.73
N ARG A 93 0.42 -12.14 -14.76
CA ARG A 93 0.66 -13.48 -15.31
C ARG A 93 2.07 -13.61 -15.88
N GLU A 94 2.53 -12.60 -16.62
CA GLU A 94 3.86 -12.59 -17.22
C GLU A 94 4.95 -12.60 -16.13
N ILE A 95 4.86 -11.69 -15.18
CA ILE A 95 5.82 -11.53 -14.08
C ILE A 95 5.89 -12.80 -13.23
N PHE A 96 4.75 -13.35 -12.79
CA PHE A 96 4.75 -14.54 -11.93
C PHE A 96 5.10 -15.83 -12.68
N SER A 97 4.94 -15.88 -14.00
CA SER A 97 5.46 -17.00 -14.80
C SER A 97 6.99 -17.06 -14.79
N LEU A 98 7.64 -15.90 -14.66
CA LEU A 98 9.10 -15.77 -14.65
C LEU A 98 9.69 -15.84 -13.24
N LEU A 99 9.04 -15.22 -12.26
CA LEU A 99 9.47 -15.22 -10.86
C LEU A 99 9.21 -16.55 -10.14
N GLY A 100 8.30 -17.38 -10.66
CA GLY A 100 7.91 -18.64 -10.05
C GLY A 100 6.90 -18.48 -8.90
N LYS A 101 6.22 -19.59 -8.56
CA LYS A 101 5.05 -19.63 -7.67
C LYS A 101 5.35 -19.36 -6.18
N TYR A 102 6.62 -19.23 -5.79
CA TYR A 102 7.06 -19.21 -4.39
C TYR A 102 8.03 -18.06 -4.09
N THR A 103 7.75 -16.88 -4.61
CA THR A 103 8.52 -15.71 -4.17
C THR A 103 8.09 -15.31 -2.76
N HIS A 104 9.05 -15.19 -1.85
CA HIS A 104 8.88 -14.42 -0.61
C HIS A 104 8.81 -12.91 -0.90
N SER A 105 8.86 -12.51 -2.18
CA SER A 105 8.66 -11.16 -2.65
C SER A 105 7.23 -10.90 -3.12
N LYS A 106 6.65 -9.79 -2.68
CA LYS A 106 5.55 -9.11 -3.39
C LYS A 106 6.13 -8.10 -4.36
N VAL A 107 5.47 -7.87 -5.48
CA VAL A 107 6.02 -7.04 -6.57
C VAL A 107 5.23 -5.74 -6.68
N ILE A 108 5.94 -4.63 -6.91
CA ILE A 108 5.35 -3.36 -7.33
C ILE A 108 5.92 -3.00 -8.69
N GLY A 109 5.07 -3.03 -9.72
CA GLY A 109 5.41 -2.67 -11.08
C GLY A 109 5.08 -1.22 -11.38
N PHE A 110 6.04 -0.48 -11.95
CA PHE A 110 5.84 0.87 -12.44
C PHE A 110 5.83 0.88 -13.98
N LEU A 111 4.67 1.09 -14.58
CA LEU A 111 4.46 1.02 -16.02
C LEU A 111 4.84 2.33 -16.72
N THR A 112 5.92 2.30 -17.51
CA THR A 112 6.52 3.46 -18.17
C THR A 112 5.64 4.04 -19.27
N CYS A 113 4.95 3.19 -20.02
CA CYS A 113 4.14 3.64 -21.14
C CYS A 113 2.81 4.28 -20.73
N ALA A 114 2.45 4.31 -19.44
CA ALA A 114 1.26 5.01 -18.96
C ALA A 114 1.38 6.52 -19.22
N LYS A 115 0.50 7.08 -20.04
CA LYS A 115 0.70 8.43 -20.59
C LYS A 115 -0.58 9.24 -20.66
N TYR A 116 -0.46 10.50 -20.26
CA TYR A 116 -1.49 11.51 -20.48
C TYR A 116 -1.47 12.02 -21.93
N VAL A 117 -2.60 11.95 -22.61
CA VAL A 117 -2.78 12.46 -23.96
C VAL A 117 -3.10 13.96 -23.89
N LYS A 118 -2.20 14.77 -24.43
CA LYS A 118 -2.32 16.24 -24.47
C LYS A 118 -3.58 16.66 -25.25
N VAL A 119 -4.09 17.83 -24.91
CA VAL A 119 -5.26 18.42 -25.58
C VAL A 119 -4.79 19.50 -26.55
N ASP A 120 -5.14 19.35 -27.82
CA ASP A 120 -4.77 20.32 -28.87
C ASP A 120 -5.79 21.48 -29.00
N ASN A 121 -6.92 21.42 -28.27
CA ASN A 121 -8.01 22.42 -28.29
C ASN A 121 -8.36 22.86 -26.85
N ASP A 122 -8.81 24.11 -26.67
CA ASP A 122 -9.02 24.85 -25.40
C ASP A 122 -9.96 24.24 -24.32
N VAL A 123 -10.38 22.97 -24.45
CA VAL A 123 -11.21 22.29 -23.46
C VAL A 123 -10.34 21.69 -22.36
N VAL A 124 -10.05 22.51 -21.36
CA VAL A 124 -9.35 22.11 -20.14
C VAL A 124 -10.19 21.07 -19.37
N PRO A 125 -9.66 19.88 -19.06
CA PRO A 125 -10.33 18.90 -18.20
C PRO A 125 -10.74 19.50 -16.85
N LYS A 126 -12.01 19.34 -16.49
CA LYS A 126 -12.58 19.94 -15.26
C LYS A 126 -12.72 18.93 -14.15
N THR A 127 -12.94 17.66 -14.48
CA THR A 127 -13.16 16.60 -13.51
C THR A 127 -12.03 15.56 -13.54
N TYR A 128 -11.92 14.79 -12.45
CA TYR A 128 -11.04 13.63 -12.39
C TYR A 128 -11.32 12.61 -13.50
N ILE A 129 -12.60 12.39 -13.82
CA ILE A 129 -13.00 11.46 -14.89
C ILE A 129 -12.51 11.95 -16.26
N ASP A 130 -12.56 13.26 -16.53
CA ASP A 130 -12.03 13.84 -17.78
C ASP A 130 -10.52 13.64 -17.90
N VAL A 131 -9.80 13.76 -16.78
CA VAL A 131 -8.36 13.50 -16.70
C VAL A 131 -8.07 12.03 -16.98
N LEU A 132 -8.77 11.11 -16.30
CA LEU A 132 -8.58 9.66 -16.48
C LEU A 132 -8.87 9.19 -17.90
N ARG A 133 -9.95 9.68 -18.53
CA ARG A 133 -10.29 9.35 -19.93
C ARG A 133 -9.20 9.72 -20.93
N ARG A 134 -8.27 10.59 -20.55
CA ARG A 134 -7.14 11.02 -21.36
C ARG A 134 -5.84 10.31 -20.98
N THR A 135 -5.82 9.49 -19.93
CA THR A 135 -4.66 8.69 -19.57
C THR A 135 -4.76 7.30 -20.20
N ARG A 136 -3.86 7.02 -21.15
CA ARG A 136 -3.71 5.69 -21.74
C ARG A 136 -2.78 4.83 -20.89
N GLY A 137 -3.05 3.52 -20.86
CA GLY A 137 -2.31 2.59 -20.00
C GLY A 137 -2.42 2.96 -18.52
N TYR A 138 -3.55 3.54 -18.09
CA TYR A 138 -3.76 3.91 -16.69
C TYR A 138 -3.73 2.66 -15.82
N ALA A 139 -2.84 2.66 -14.82
CA ALA A 139 -2.75 1.62 -13.84
C ALA A 139 -2.62 2.22 -12.43
N MET A 140 -3.47 1.76 -11.54
CA MET A 140 -3.43 2.01 -10.10
C MET A 140 -4.34 0.95 -9.50
N CYS A 141 -3.72 -0.19 -9.17
CA CYS A 141 -4.41 -1.33 -8.59
C CYS A 141 -3.41 -2.30 -7.96
N ALA A 142 -3.82 -2.93 -6.87
CA ALA A 142 -3.08 -3.98 -6.21
C ALA A 142 -4.00 -5.11 -5.75
N VAL A 143 -3.60 -6.35 -6.06
CA VAL A 143 -4.28 -7.56 -5.59
C VAL A 143 -3.25 -8.64 -5.31
N GLY A 144 -3.41 -9.34 -4.19
CA GLY A 144 -2.59 -10.50 -3.83
C GLY A 144 -1.10 -10.17 -3.66
N GLY A 145 -0.30 -10.50 -4.67
CA GLY A 145 1.16 -10.34 -4.64
C GLY A 145 1.69 -9.22 -5.54
N PHE A 146 0.83 -8.49 -6.27
CA PHE A 146 1.27 -7.53 -7.29
C PHE A 146 0.46 -6.23 -7.27
N ALA A 147 1.19 -5.11 -7.19
CA ALA A 147 0.67 -3.76 -7.39
C ALA A 147 1.19 -3.22 -8.73
N LEU A 148 0.31 -2.58 -9.51
CA LEU A 148 0.66 -1.95 -10.78
C LEU A 148 0.35 -0.46 -10.74
N ILE A 149 1.37 0.35 -10.96
CA ILE A 149 1.34 1.81 -10.86
C ILE A 149 1.73 2.41 -12.22
N GLY A 150 0.87 3.26 -12.78
CA GLY A 150 1.15 4.01 -14.01
C GLY A 150 2.00 5.25 -13.72
N MET A 151 2.99 5.51 -14.58
CA MET A 151 3.97 6.59 -14.37
C MET A 151 3.55 7.97 -14.92
N ALA A 152 2.28 8.15 -15.28
CA ALA A 152 1.79 9.35 -15.95
C ALA A 152 1.93 10.66 -15.15
N THR A 153 2.14 10.59 -13.83
CA THR A 153 2.35 11.74 -12.93
C THR A 153 3.82 11.95 -12.52
N PHE A 154 4.77 11.18 -13.09
CA PHE A 154 6.18 11.25 -12.72
C PHE A 154 6.84 12.61 -12.95
N TYR A 155 6.24 13.47 -13.78
CA TYR A 155 6.71 14.85 -13.96
C TYR A 155 6.75 15.63 -12.63
N ALA A 156 5.90 15.28 -11.67
CA ALA A 156 5.82 15.91 -10.36
C ALA A 156 6.65 15.20 -9.27
N TRP A 157 7.41 14.15 -9.59
CA TRP A 157 8.09 13.34 -8.58
C TRP A 157 9.58 13.71 -8.45
N PRO A 158 10.15 13.70 -7.23
CA PRO A 158 11.59 13.82 -7.04
C PRO A 158 12.30 12.54 -7.50
N SER A 159 13.53 12.68 -7.98
CA SER A 159 14.43 11.55 -8.26
C SER A 159 15.42 11.27 -7.13
N ALA A 160 15.40 12.08 -6.07
CA ALA A 160 16.29 11.98 -4.93
C ALA A 160 15.54 12.30 -3.63
N ILE A 161 15.95 11.69 -2.51
CA ILE A 161 15.26 11.84 -1.21
C ILE A 161 15.36 13.27 -0.70
N GLU A 162 16.49 13.92 -0.95
CA GLU A 162 16.81 15.28 -0.49
C GLU A 162 15.88 16.33 -1.11
N ASP A 163 15.32 16.03 -2.28
CA ASP A 163 14.41 16.90 -3.01
C ASP A 163 12.95 16.79 -2.53
N ILE A 164 12.60 15.79 -1.73
CA ILE A 164 11.21 15.54 -1.29
C ILE A 164 10.54 16.80 -0.71
N PRO A 165 11.15 17.58 0.21
CA PRO A 165 10.52 18.77 0.78
C PRO A 165 10.20 19.83 -0.28
N LYS A 166 11.10 20.02 -1.26
CA LYS A 166 10.92 20.96 -2.37
C LYS A 166 9.74 20.53 -3.25
N TYR A 167 9.66 19.25 -3.59
CA TYR A 167 8.57 18.73 -4.43
C TYR A 167 7.23 18.74 -3.72
N LEU A 168 7.16 18.40 -2.43
CA LEU A 168 5.91 18.47 -1.64
C LEU A 168 5.33 19.89 -1.58
N THR A 169 6.20 20.91 -1.58
CA THR A 169 5.81 22.32 -1.44
C THR A 169 5.72 23.06 -2.78
N ASP A 170 5.86 22.36 -3.92
CA ASP A 170 5.83 22.97 -5.25
C ASP A 170 4.43 23.50 -5.59
N LYS A 171 4.35 24.83 -5.76
CA LYS A 171 3.13 25.57 -6.07
C LYS A 171 2.89 25.74 -7.57
N THR A 172 3.73 25.16 -8.43
CA THR A 172 3.55 25.19 -9.89
C THR A 172 2.18 24.62 -10.23
N ILE A 173 1.38 25.37 -10.98
CA ILE A 173 0.04 24.97 -11.39
C ILE A 173 0.14 23.86 -12.44
N VAL A 174 -0.66 22.82 -12.28
CA VAL A 174 -0.76 21.74 -13.27
C VAL A 174 -1.49 22.27 -14.51
N ASP A 175 -0.77 22.35 -15.62
CA ASP A 175 -1.36 22.58 -16.93
C ASP A 175 -2.07 21.30 -17.40
N ARG A 176 -3.37 21.21 -17.10
CA ARG A 176 -4.23 20.06 -17.45
C ARG A 176 -4.40 19.82 -18.95
N THR A 177 -3.92 20.73 -19.80
CA THR A 177 -3.86 20.49 -21.25
C THR A 177 -2.65 19.63 -21.63
N LYS A 178 -1.62 19.60 -20.78
CA LYS A 178 -0.34 18.93 -21.04
C LYS A 178 -0.05 17.75 -20.13
N TYR A 179 -0.55 17.79 -18.90
CA TYR A 179 -0.19 16.86 -17.85
C TYR A 179 -1.43 16.27 -17.16
N GLN A 180 -1.30 15.02 -16.71
CA GLN A 180 -2.30 14.41 -15.84
C GLN A 180 -2.31 15.12 -14.49
N ASP A 181 -3.47 15.63 -14.08
CA ASP A 181 -3.66 16.17 -12.73
C ASP A 181 -4.03 15.06 -11.74
N GLY A 182 -3.02 14.49 -11.09
CA GLY A 182 -3.16 13.51 -10.00
C GLY A 182 -3.33 14.14 -8.62
N SER A 183 -3.57 15.45 -8.51
CA SER A 183 -3.58 16.18 -7.23
C SER A 183 -4.90 16.12 -6.44
N CYS A 184 -5.84 15.28 -6.87
CA CYS A 184 -7.20 15.28 -6.35
C CYS A 184 -7.86 16.67 -6.46
N MET A 185 -7.70 17.30 -7.62
CA MET A 185 -8.24 18.62 -7.99
C MET A 185 -7.64 19.83 -7.26
N ARG A 186 -6.59 19.67 -6.45
CA ARG A 186 -5.88 20.80 -5.80
C ARG A 186 -5.03 21.63 -6.78
N GLY A 187 -4.63 21.04 -7.89
CA GLY A 187 -4.08 21.72 -9.07
C GLY A 187 -2.62 22.15 -9.00
N THR A 188 -1.83 21.70 -8.01
CA THR A 188 -0.38 21.98 -7.94
C THR A 188 0.47 20.74 -8.14
N TRP A 189 1.72 20.92 -8.55
CA TRP A 189 2.70 19.83 -8.69
C TRP A 189 2.95 19.14 -7.34
N GLY A 190 3.11 19.89 -6.25
CA GLY A 190 3.28 19.29 -4.93
C GLY A 190 2.07 18.51 -4.44
N SER A 191 0.86 18.99 -4.74
CA SER A 191 -0.38 18.24 -4.47
C SER A 191 -0.48 16.98 -5.33
N CYS A 192 -0.04 17.05 -6.59
CA CYS A 192 0.03 15.90 -7.49
C CYS A 192 0.99 14.84 -6.94
N TYR A 193 2.17 15.25 -6.47
CA TYR A 193 3.12 14.37 -5.83
C TYR A 193 2.54 13.72 -4.57
N SER A 194 2.03 14.52 -3.62
CA SER A 194 1.44 14.06 -2.36
C SER A 194 0.33 13.04 -2.57
N SER A 195 -0.69 13.39 -3.37
CA SER A 195 -1.84 12.52 -3.63
C SER A 195 -1.44 11.22 -4.34
N THR A 196 -0.54 11.29 -5.31
CA THR A 196 -0.12 10.07 -6.04
C THR A 196 0.74 9.16 -5.17
N MET A 197 1.61 9.71 -4.32
CA MET A 197 2.36 8.92 -3.34
C MET A 197 1.44 8.26 -2.31
N GLY A 198 0.44 8.99 -1.80
CA GLY A 198 -0.56 8.44 -0.90
C GLY A 198 -1.38 7.32 -1.56
N ALA A 199 -1.78 7.48 -2.82
CA ALA A 199 -2.47 6.43 -3.57
C ALA A 199 -1.58 5.19 -3.76
N ILE A 200 -0.29 5.36 -3.99
CA ILE A 200 0.65 4.22 -4.07
C ILE A 200 0.77 3.52 -2.73
N LEU A 201 0.86 4.27 -1.62
CA LEU A 201 0.83 3.67 -0.28
C LEU A 201 -0.46 2.87 -0.07
N HIS A 202 -1.62 3.39 -0.46
CA HIS A 202 -2.90 2.68 -0.40
C HIS A 202 -2.87 1.34 -1.15
N GLU A 203 -2.41 1.34 -2.41
CA GLU A 203 -2.27 0.11 -3.19
C GLU A 203 -1.25 -0.86 -2.57
N ILE A 204 -0.13 -0.36 -2.05
CA ILE A 204 0.87 -1.17 -1.36
C ILE A 204 0.29 -1.82 -0.10
N LEU A 205 -0.60 -1.14 0.62
CA LEU A 205 -1.25 -1.71 1.80
C LEU A 205 -2.17 -2.88 1.45
N HIS A 206 -2.86 -2.85 0.29
CA HIS A 206 -3.63 -3.99 -0.20
C HIS A 206 -2.77 -5.25 -0.43
N LEU A 207 -1.48 -5.09 -0.76
CA LEU A 207 -0.56 -6.21 -0.81
C LEU A 207 -0.44 -6.92 0.53
N PHE A 208 -0.72 -6.27 1.66
CA PHE A 208 -0.63 -6.87 3.00
C PHE A 208 -1.98 -7.22 3.60
N ASP A 209 -2.99 -7.48 2.76
CA ASP A 209 -4.37 -7.85 3.17
C ASP A 209 -5.10 -6.77 4.00
N VAL A 210 -4.57 -5.55 3.98
CA VAL A 210 -5.26 -4.35 4.46
C VAL A 210 -6.39 -4.03 3.47
N VAL A 211 -7.58 -3.78 3.98
CA VAL A 211 -8.80 -3.56 3.18
C VAL A 211 -9.25 -2.12 3.29
N HIS A 212 -10.24 -1.72 2.49
CA HIS A 212 -10.77 -0.38 2.56
C HIS A 212 -11.33 -0.07 3.95
N TYR A 213 -11.24 1.21 4.31
CA TYR A 213 -11.90 1.76 5.47
C TYR A 213 -12.57 3.07 5.07
N LYS A 214 -13.62 3.47 5.78
CA LYS A 214 -14.40 4.68 5.47
C LYS A 214 -13.55 5.96 5.49
N GLU A 215 -12.52 5.98 6.32
CA GLU A 215 -11.64 7.12 6.61
C GLU A 215 -10.17 6.67 6.53
N GLY A 216 -9.23 7.57 6.82
CA GLY A 216 -7.81 7.22 6.81
C GLY A 216 -7.24 6.98 5.40
N ILE A 217 -6.02 6.46 5.34
CA ILE A 217 -5.29 6.13 4.09
C ILE A 217 -6.06 5.12 3.24
N MET A 218 -6.75 4.16 3.86
CA MET A 218 -7.56 3.16 3.17
C MET A 218 -8.95 3.68 2.72
N GLY A 219 -9.25 4.95 2.99
CA GLY A 219 -10.39 5.69 2.48
C GLY A 219 -9.92 6.86 1.60
N GLN A 220 -10.27 8.09 1.98
CA GLN A 220 -9.90 9.31 1.26
C GLN A 220 -8.67 10.03 1.85
N GLY A 221 -8.20 9.60 3.01
CA GLY A 221 -7.10 10.23 3.74
C GLY A 221 -5.72 10.11 3.08
N PHE A 222 -5.55 9.21 2.11
CA PHE A 222 -4.31 9.10 1.34
C PHE A 222 -3.93 10.42 0.64
N MET A 223 -4.93 11.28 0.37
CA MET A 223 -4.74 12.57 -0.28
C MET A 223 -3.95 13.58 0.57
N ASP A 224 -3.76 13.33 1.85
CA ASP A 224 -3.22 14.26 2.86
C ASP A 224 -1.81 13.87 3.34
N MET A 225 -1.09 13.07 2.55
CA MET A 225 0.27 12.61 2.88
C MET A 225 1.25 13.76 3.15
N ASP A 226 1.11 14.89 2.47
CA ASP A 226 1.91 16.10 2.69
C ASP A 226 1.74 16.65 4.10
N LYS A 227 0.53 16.59 4.69
CA LYS A 227 0.31 17.04 6.07
C LYS A 227 1.12 16.19 7.05
N PHE A 228 1.14 14.87 6.84
CA PHE A 228 1.95 13.95 7.62
C PHE A 228 3.44 14.26 7.45
N LEU A 229 3.95 14.27 6.22
CA LEU A 229 5.36 14.44 5.94
C LEU A 229 5.88 15.81 6.38
N LEU A 230 5.17 16.90 6.09
CA LEU A 230 5.58 18.25 6.48
C LEU A 230 5.64 18.42 7.99
N GLN A 231 4.73 17.79 8.75
CA GLN A 231 4.84 17.80 10.21
C GLN A 231 6.12 17.11 10.69
N HIS A 232 6.51 15.99 10.09
CA HIS A 232 7.73 15.27 10.45
C HIS A 232 9.00 16.01 10.00
N PHE A 233 8.99 16.66 8.83
CA PHE A 233 10.09 17.49 8.35
C PHE A 233 10.26 18.78 9.16
N LEU A 234 9.17 19.43 9.57
CA LEU A 234 9.19 20.72 10.27
C LEU A 234 9.44 20.60 11.77
N LYS A 235 8.93 19.54 12.43
CA LYS A 235 9.09 19.37 13.89
C LYS A 235 10.47 18.86 14.27
N GLY A 236 11.26 18.36 13.32
CA GLY A 236 12.43 17.53 13.62
C GLY A 236 12.00 16.25 14.36
N THR A 237 12.86 15.24 14.38
CA THR A 237 12.60 13.94 15.01
C THR A 237 12.38 13.98 16.55
N ALA A 238 12.28 15.16 17.16
CA ALA A 238 12.39 15.35 18.60
C ALA A 238 11.06 15.52 19.36
N GLN A 239 9.91 15.73 18.71
CA GLN A 239 8.71 16.15 19.48
C GLN A 239 7.34 15.88 18.82
N LEU A 240 7.14 14.73 18.18
CA LEU A 240 5.78 14.18 18.15
C LEU A 240 5.43 13.78 19.59
N GLN A 241 4.35 14.34 20.13
CA GLN A 241 3.89 14.02 21.48
C GLN A 241 3.60 12.53 21.53
N ARG A 242 4.59 11.76 22.00
CA ARG A 242 4.49 10.34 22.28
C ARG A 242 3.51 10.17 23.44
N SER A 243 2.23 10.26 23.16
CA SER A 243 1.24 9.60 24.01
C SER A 243 1.56 8.12 23.89
N LYS A 244 2.32 7.59 24.86
CA LYS A 244 2.37 6.15 25.08
C LYS A 244 0.94 5.72 25.34
N ILE A 245 0.25 5.27 24.29
CA ILE A 245 -0.97 4.50 24.48
C ILE A 245 -0.47 3.23 25.16
N GLU A 246 -0.71 3.12 26.47
CA GLU A 246 -0.53 1.86 27.19
C GLU A 246 -1.51 0.84 26.60
N LEU A 247 -1.07 0.14 25.55
CA LEU A 247 -1.90 -0.72 24.71
C LEU A 247 -2.12 -2.11 25.29
N PHE A 248 -1.53 -2.44 26.43
CA PHE A 248 -1.53 -3.81 26.94
C PHE A 248 -1.90 -3.84 28.43
N PRO A 249 -3.18 -3.74 28.78
CA PRO A 249 -3.60 -4.28 30.06
C PRO A 249 -3.39 -5.79 30.02
N ASP A 250 -2.66 -6.24 31.01
CA ASP A 250 -2.29 -7.62 31.25
C ASP A 250 -3.54 -8.53 31.26
N LYS A 251 -3.41 -9.70 30.62
CA LYS A 251 -4.26 -10.92 30.72
C LYS A 251 -5.53 -11.02 29.87
N THR A 252 -5.47 -11.92 28.88
CA THR A 252 -6.56 -12.82 28.39
C THR A 252 -7.86 -12.19 27.83
N SER A 253 -8.07 -10.89 27.94
CA SER A 253 -9.31 -10.23 27.54
C SER A 253 -9.25 -9.70 26.11
N GLN A 254 -10.29 -9.98 25.34
CA GLN A 254 -10.68 -9.27 24.13
C GLN A 254 -10.53 -7.75 24.34
N VAL A 255 -9.56 -7.12 23.68
CA VAL A 255 -9.40 -5.66 23.73
C VAL A 255 -10.33 -5.07 22.66
N VAL A 256 -11.29 -4.25 23.09
CA VAL A 256 -12.04 -3.37 22.20
C VAL A 256 -11.26 -2.05 22.18
N PHE A 257 -10.56 -1.80 21.07
CA PHE A 257 -9.79 -0.56 20.91
C PHE A 257 -10.73 0.62 20.64
N ASP A 258 -10.41 1.77 21.22
CA ASP A 258 -11.13 3.03 21.03
C ASP A 258 -10.46 3.83 19.90
N GLU A 259 -11.11 3.86 18.73
CA GLU A 259 -10.63 4.56 17.53
C GLU A 259 -10.43 6.07 17.75
N THR A 260 -11.02 6.68 18.78
CA THR A 260 -10.85 8.11 19.08
C THR A 260 -9.45 8.48 19.59
N LYS A 261 -8.62 7.49 19.93
CA LYS A 261 -7.25 7.69 20.42
C LYS A 261 -6.17 7.64 19.35
N MET A 262 -6.55 7.52 18.08
CA MET A 262 -5.60 7.51 16.97
C MET A 262 -5.05 8.90 16.70
N GLU A 263 -3.75 8.97 16.39
CA GLU A 263 -3.14 10.24 16.00
C GLU A 263 -3.56 10.54 14.55
N ASP A 264 -4.35 11.60 14.39
CA ASP A 264 -4.88 12.03 13.10
C ASP A 264 -4.03 13.18 12.53
N PHE A 265 -3.38 12.94 11.40
CA PHE A 265 -2.61 13.94 10.66
C PHE A 265 -3.44 14.61 9.57
N GLY A 266 -4.70 14.92 9.88
CA GLY A 266 -5.63 15.59 8.99
C GLY A 266 -6.15 14.67 7.89
N GLY A 267 -6.51 13.43 8.26
CA GLY A 267 -6.99 12.34 7.42
C GLY A 267 -5.97 11.23 7.22
N PHE A 268 -4.68 11.49 7.42
CA PHE A 268 -3.61 10.54 7.09
C PHE A 268 -3.25 9.62 8.28
N TYR A 269 -4.04 8.56 8.45
CA TYR A 269 -3.80 7.49 9.43
C TYR A 269 -4.28 6.13 8.89
N LEU A 270 -3.83 5.03 9.51
CA LEU A 270 -4.40 3.70 9.29
C LEU A 270 -5.33 3.37 10.44
N ASP A 271 -6.51 2.81 10.20
CA ASP A 271 -7.34 2.33 11.31
C ASP A 271 -6.66 1.17 12.07
N ARG A 272 -7.19 0.85 13.26
CA ARG A 272 -6.58 -0.17 14.13
C ARG A 272 -6.51 -1.55 13.48
N ALA A 273 -7.54 -1.99 12.77
CA ALA A 273 -7.55 -3.29 12.10
C ALA A 273 -6.47 -3.36 11.01
N SER A 274 -6.33 -2.28 10.24
CA SER A 274 -5.29 -2.12 9.22
C SER A 274 -3.87 -2.16 9.81
N LEU A 275 -3.63 -1.43 10.90
CA LEU A 275 -2.33 -1.44 11.60
C LEU A 275 -1.95 -2.82 12.13
N VAL A 276 -2.87 -3.50 12.81
CA VAL A 276 -2.61 -4.83 13.38
C VAL A 276 -2.39 -5.85 12.26
N THR A 277 -3.17 -5.78 11.19
CA THR A 277 -2.99 -6.63 10.00
C THR A 277 -1.59 -6.44 9.41
N LEU A 278 -1.17 -5.19 9.23
CA LEU A 278 0.14 -4.84 8.69
C LEU A 278 1.28 -5.27 9.63
N ALA A 279 1.17 -4.98 10.92
CA ALA A 279 2.19 -5.30 11.93
C ALA A 279 2.43 -6.81 12.11
N LEU A 280 1.39 -7.62 11.91
CA LEU A 280 1.46 -9.08 12.04
C LEU A 280 1.82 -9.79 10.72
N SER A 281 1.85 -9.08 9.59
CA SER A 281 2.26 -9.62 8.30
C SER A 281 3.68 -10.19 8.34
N LYS A 282 3.94 -11.31 7.64
CA LYS A 282 5.29 -11.91 7.51
C LYS A 282 6.35 -10.97 6.93
N TYR A 283 5.91 -9.91 6.26
CA TYR A 283 6.77 -8.91 5.64
C TYR A 283 7.31 -7.86 6.62
N LEU A 284 6.76 -7.81 7.84
CA LEU A 284 7.06 -6.80 8.86
C LEU A 284 7.27 -7.41 10.25
N ASN A 285 6.61 -8.52 10.53
CA ASN A 285 6.79 -9.24 11.77
C ASN A 285 8.22 -9.81 11.83
N LYS A 286 8.68 -10.09 13.06
CA LYS A 286 9.99 -10.68 13.33
C LYS A 286 9.85 -12.12 13.84
N PHE A 287 8.76 -12.78 13.49
CA PHE A 287 8.51 -14.14 13.93
C PHE A 287 9.26 -15.11 13.03
N GLU A 288 9.55 -16.31 13.55
CA GLU A 288 10.09 -17.39 12.74
C GLU A 288 9.10 -17.75 11.63
N ASP A 289 9.59 -18.02 10.43
CA ASP A 289 8.74 -18.43 9.32
C ASP A 289 8.33 -19.90 9.46
N ILE A 290 7.33 -20.14 10.31
CA ILE A 290 6.73 -21.45 10.52
C ILE A 290 5.38 -21.46 9.83
N ASN A 291 5.26 -22.24 8.76
CA ASN A 291 4.02 -22.36 8.01
C ASN A 291 3.03 -23.28 8.74
N VAL A 292 1.97 -22.67 9.27
CA VAL A 292 0.90 -23.35 9.99
C VAL A 292 -0.43 -22.95 9.39
N ASN A 293 -1.29 -23.94 9.14
CA ASN A 293 -2.63 -23.69 8.60
C ASN A 293 -3.61 -23.30 9.70
N ILE A 294 -4.18 -22.10 9.57
CA ILE A 294 -5.40 -21.72 10.27
C ILE A 294 -6.57 -22.54 9.68
N LYS A 295 -7.41 -23.12 10.54
CA LYS A 295 -8.54 -23.97 10.14
C LYS A 295 -9.85 -23.42 10.64
N ARG A 296 -10.90 -23.49 9.82
CA ARG A 296 -12.30 -23.30 10.23
C ARG A 296 -12.88 -24.62 10.73
N LEU A 297 -13.53 -24.58 11.89
CA LEU A 297 -14.23 -25.68 12.55
C LEU A 297 -15.63 -25.19 12.93
N GLY A 298 -16.58 -25.30 12.01
CA GLY A 298 -17.93 -24.73 12.19
C GLY A 298 -17.88 -23.21 12.34
N SER A 299 -18.32 -22.70 13.50
CA SER A 299 -18.28 -21.27 13.87
C SER A 299 -16.96 -20.84 14.53
N SER A 300 -16.00 -21.75 14.67
CA SER A 300 -14.71 -21.47 15.30
C SER A 300 -13.56 -21.47 14.30
N LEU A 301 -12.52 -20.72 14.62
CA LEU A 301 -11.21 -20.80 13.97
C LEU A 301 -10.23 -21.46 14.93
N SER A 302 -9.22 -22.15 14.38
CA SER A 302 -8.11 -22.69 15.17
C SER A 302 -6.77 -22.52 14.47
N SER A 303 -5.73 -22.23 15.26
CA SER A 303 -4.33 -22.31 14.84
C SER A 303 -3.48 -22.85 16.00
N PRO A 304 -2.64 -23.87 15.80
CA PRO A 304 -1.75 -24.36 16.85
C PRO A 304 -0.69 -23.32 17.25
N ALA A 305 -0.41 -22.33 16.39
CA ALA A 305 0.45 -21.18 16.70
C ALA A 305 -0.25 -20.11 17.55
N GLY A 306 -1.57 -20.20 17.72
CA GLY A 306 -2.39 -19.21 18.40
C GLY A 306 -2.81 -18.04 17.49
N LEU A 307 -4.08 -17.66 17.58
CA LEU A 307 -4.72 -16.63 16.77
C LEU A 307 -4.41 -15.25 17.36
N ARG A 308 -3.89 -14.35 16.53
CA ARG A 308 -3.49 -12.98 16.92
C ARG A 308 -4.49 -11.93 16.49
N PHE A 309 -5.08 -12.11 15.32
CA PHE A 309 -6.03 -11.18 14.76
C PHE A 309 -7.10 -11.92 13.99
N ILE A 310 -8.35 -11.49 14.14
CA ILE A 310 -9.50 -12.02 13.41
C ILE A 310 -10.35 -10.83 13.00
N SER A 311 -10.73 -10.74 11.73
CA SER A 311 -11.66 -9.73 11.23
C SER A 311 -12.76 -10.35 10.40
N VAL A 312 -13.97 -9.84 10.58
CA VAL A 312 -15.13 -10.09 9.73
C VAL A 312 -15.21 -8.94 8.75
N ARG A 313 -15.31 -9.28 7.46
CA ARG A 313 -15.29 -8.33 6.35
C ARG A 313 -16.52 -8.50 5.47
N ASN A 314 -17.03 -7.42 4.91
CA ASN A 314 -18.09 -7.40 3.90
C ASN A 314 -17.59 -6.71 2.65
N GLU A 315 -17.83 -7.28 1.47
CA GLU A 315 -17.49 -6.77 0.12
C GLU A 315 -16.05 -6.24 -0.05
N ASP A 316 -15.59 -5.23 0.70
CA ASP A 316 -14.21 -4.75 0.79
C ASP A 316 -13.82 -4.05 2.13
N MET A 317 -14.60 -4.15 3.21
CA MET A 317 -14.34 -3.42 4.47
C MET A 317 -14.33 -4.32 5.70
N THR A 318 -13.60 -3.92 6.74
CA THR A 318 -13.68 -4.56 8.07
C THR A 318 -14.93 -4.08 8.82
N VAL A 319 -15.82 -5.02 9.15
CA VAL A 319 -17.04 -4.78 9.93
C VAL A 319 -16.77 -4.89 11.42
N ARG A 320 -15.95 -5.88 11.80
CA ARG A 320 -15.60 -6.17 13.19
C ARG A 320 -14.26 -6.87 13.23
N HIS A 321 -13.48 -6.66 14.29
CA HIS A 321 -12.28 -7.41 14.52
C HIS A 321 -12.07 -7.75 16.01
N TRP A 322 -11.16 -8.69 16.24
CA TRP A 322 -10.65 -9.10 17.54
C TRP A 322 -9.13 -9.18 17.46
N GLU A 323 -8.45 -8.64 18.47
CA GLU A 323 -7.00 -8.69 18.60
C GLU A 323 -6.59 -9.44 19.88
N PHE A 324 -5.55 -10.26 19.78
CA PHE A 324 -4.98 -11.08 20.85
C PHE A 324 -3.46 -10.88 20.89
N LEU A 325 -3.05 -9.70 21.34
CA LEU A 325 -1.66 -9.26 21.27
C LEU A 325 -0.81 -9.65 22.51
N GLY A 326 -1.44 -10.20 23.57
CA GLY A 326 -0.72 -10.67 24.77
C GLY A 326 0.12 -11.92 24.52
N GLU A 327 1.00 -12.29 25.45
CA GLU A 327 2.00 -13.36 25.24
C GLU A 327 1.39 -14.71 24.83
N THR A 328 0.21 -15.05 25.36
CA THR A 328 -0.47 -16.34 25.14
C THR A 328 -1.79 -16.17 24.37
N PRO A 329 -1.74 -16.08 23.03
CA PRO A 329 -2.94 -15.98 22.20
C PRO A 329 -3.78 -17.28 22.22
N PRO A 330 -5.11 -17.19 22.04
CA PRO A 330 -5.97 -18.36 22.01
C PRO A 330 -5.69 -19.23 20.79
N LYS A 331 -5.61 -20.55 20.99
CA LYS A 331 -5.48 -21.52 19.87
C LYS A 331 -6.79 -21.75 19.13
N VAL A 332 -7.91 -21.45 19.76
CA VAL A 332 -9.26 -21.59 19.20
C VAL A 332 -10.07 -20.35 19.58
N PHE A 333 -10.80 -19.79 18.62
CA PHE A 333 -11.72 -18.69 18.86
C PHE A 333 -13.05 -18.97 18.15
N THR A 334 -14.15 -18.91 18.90
CA THR A 334 -15.50 -19.02 18.33
C THR A 334 -16.01 -17.65 17.99
N ILE A 335 -16.34 -17.43 16.72
CA ILE A 335 -16.88 -16.16 16.26
C ILE A 335 -18.30 -16.05 16.83
N PRO A 336 -18.61 -14.99 17.60
CA PRO A 336 -19.96 -14.77 18.10
C PRO A 336 -20.96 -14.73 16.94
N THR A 337 -22.17 -15.23 17.14
CA THR A 337 -23.21 -15.27 16.10
C THR A 337 -23.31 -13.93 15.38
N LEU A 338 -23.00 -13.94 14.09
CA LEU A 338 -23.06 -12.76 13.24
C LEU A 338 -24.48 -12.67 12.69
N ILE A 339 -25.13 -11.52 12.90
CA ILE A 339 -26.40 -11.21 12.26
C ILE A 339 -26.04 -10.50 10.96
N SER A 340 -26.00 -11.23 9.84
CA SER A 340 -25.87 -10.61 8.52
C SER A 340 -26.56 -11.42 7.43
N THR A 341 -27.10 -10.72 6.45
CA THR A 341 -27.74 -11.25 5.23
C THR A 341 -26.82 -11.20 4.01
N SER A 342 -25.55 -10.79 4.16
CA SER A 342 -24.57 -10.64 3.08
C SER A 342 -23.49 -11.72 3.13
N GLU A 343 -22.79 -11.96 2.00
CA GLU A 343 -21.58 -12.79 1.98
C GLU A 343 -20.48 -12.13 2.83
N LEU A 344 -20.12 -12.78 3.94
CA LEU A 344 -19.05 -12.31 4.83
C LEU A 344 -17.77 -13.10 4.57
N VAL A 345 -16.62 -12.44 4.73
CA VAL A 345 -15.31 -13.09 4.73
C VAL A 345 -14.68 -12.91 6.10
N VAL A 346 -14.27 -14.01 6.70
CA VAL A 346 -13.47 -14.01 7.92
C VAL A 346 -12.01 -14.12 7.56
N PHE A 347 -11.23 -13.12 7.93
CA PHE A 347 -9.78 -13.10 7.79
C PHE A 347 -9.12 -13.29 9.16
N ALA A 348 -8.11 -14.14 9.26
CA ALA A 348 -7.37 -14.36 10.50
C ALA A 348 -5.86 -14.39 10.27
N ILE A 349 -5.11 -13.98 11.30
CA ILE A 349 -3.64 -14.06 11.37
C ILE A 349 -3.24 -14.75 12.67
N ASP A 350 -2.22 -15.61 12.61
CA ASP A 350 -1.65 -16.31 13.77
C ASP A 350 -0.32 -15.70 14.27
N SER A 351 0.31 -16.31 15.28
CA SER A 351 1.55 -15.81 15.88
C SER A 351 2.77 -15.84 14.98
N PHE A 352 2.75 -16.54 13.84
CA PHE A 352 3.84 -16.52 12.87
C PHE A 352 3.52 -15.64 11.65
N GLY A 353 2.39 -14.94 11.68
CA GLY A 353 1.91 -14.14 10.56
C GLY A 353 1.31 -14.97 9.42
N ASN A 354 1.04 -16.27 9.63
CA ASN A 354 0.24 -17.02 8.67
C ASN A 354 -1.16 -16.43 8.65
N ASN A 355 -1.73 -16.29 7.46
CA ASN A 355 -3.05 -15.72 7.31
C ASN A 355 -3.98 -16.63 6.49
N ALA A 356 -5.28 -16.48 6.70
CA ALA A 356 -6.30 -17.25 5.98
C ALA A 356 -7.59 -16.45 5.86
N LYS A 357 -8.31 -16.67 4.75
CA LYS A 357 -9.62 -16.09 4.45
C LYS A 357 -10.65 -17.21 4.32
N PHE A 358 -11.80 -17.05 4.95
CA PHE A 358 -12.90 -18.02 4.93
C PHE A 358 -14.21 -17.32 4.56
N ASN A 359 -14.89 -17.79 3.52
CA ASN A 359 -16.27 -17.38 3.26
C ASN A 359 -17.14 -17.86 4.42
N TRP A 360 -17.91 -16.94 5.00
CA TRP A 360 -18.65 -17.14 6.24
C TRP A 360 -20.14 -16.94 5.96
N SER A 361 -20.74 -18.02 5.45
CA SER A 361 -22.20 -18.21 5.37
C SER A 361 -22.74 -18.92 6.60
#